data_AF-A0A496Q6I3-F1
#
_entry.id   AF-A0A496Q6I3-F1
#
_cell.length_a   1.000
_cell.length_b   1.000
_cell.length_c   1.000
_cell.angle_alpha   90.00
_cell.angle_beta   90.00
_cell.angle_gamma   90.00
#
_symmetry.space_group_name_H-M   'P 1'
#
loop_
_entity.id
_entity.type
_entity.pdbx_description
1 polymer ?
#
loop_
_entity_poly.entity_id
_entity_poly.type
_entity_poly.pdbx_seq_one_letter_code
_entity_poly.pdbx_strand_id
1 'polypeptide(L)' 'PKMRTLGKILVIADVVEQSRDFPQVDELRKLALAGDLDEAYRAVIKQKALYALEKNLLILPETTETWNEYVERGGNSGET' A
#
# COMPACT_ATOMS: atom_id res chain seq x y z
N PRO A 1 -2.38 -10.88 -2.17
CA PRO A 1 -2.60 -11.86 -1.08
C PRO A 1 -1.27 -12.49 -0.59
N LYS A 2 -1.01 -12.46 0.73
CA LYS A 2 0.22 -12.96 1.43
C LYS A 2 1.56 -12.73 0.71
N MET A 3 1.86 -11.47 0.43
CA MET A 3 3.19 -11.04 -0.03
C MET A 3 4.26 -11.39 1.02
N ARG A 4 5.36 -12.05 0.60
CA ARG A 4 6.51 -12.29 1.49
C ARG A 4 7.26 -10.98 1.76
N THR A 5 8.07 -10.94 2.83
CA THR A 5 8.85 -9.76 3.25
C THR A 5 9.62 -9.11 2.09
N LEU A 6 10.36 -9.89 1.31
CA LEU A 6 11.10 -9.38 0.15
C LEU A 6 10.18 -8.70 -0.88
N GLY A 7 9.03 -9.31 -1.17
CA GLY A 7 8.06 -8.75 -2.10
C GLY A 7 7.49 -7.42 -1.60
N LYS A 8 7.19 -7.31 -0.30
CA LYS A 8 6.73 -6.05 0.31
C LYS A 8 7.79 -4.97 0.17
N ILE A 9 9.06 -5.29 0.48
CA ILE A 9 10.19 -4.36 0.34
C ILE A 9 10.29 -3.83 -1.09
N LEU A 10 10.23 -4.71 -2.09
CA LEU A 10 10.32 -4.31 -3.50
C LEU A 10 9.15 -3.40 -3.93
N VAL A 11 7.93 -3.73 -3.51
CA VAL A 11 6.74 -2.91 -3.83
C VAL A 11 6.80 -1.55 -3.15
N ILE A 12 7.22 -1.48 -1.89
CA ILE A 12 7.39 -0.21 -1.18
C ILE A 12 8.47 0.62 -1.86
N ALA A 13 9.64 0.02 -2.15
CA ALA A 13 10.78 0.69 -2.75
C ALA A 13 10.45 1.35 -4.10
N ASP A 14 9.68 0.69 -4.98
CA ASP A 14 9.24 1.26 -6.27
C ASP A 14 8.34 2.51 -6.10
N VAL A 15 7.49 2.50 -5.07
CA VAL A 15 6.53 3.59 -4.84
C VAL A 15 7.18 4.78 -4.12
N VAL A 16 8.13 4.54 -3.21
CA VAL A 16 8.80 5.60 -2.42
C VAL A 16 10.14 6.05 -3.00
N GLU A 17 10.51 5.54 -4.18
CA GLU A 17 11.74 5.85 -4.90
C GLU A 17 11.99 7.37 -4.99
N GLN A 18 13.26 7.77 -4.95
CA GLN A 18 13.65 9.18 -4.75
C GLN A 18 13.15 10.09 -5.87
N SER A 19 13.10 9.59 -7.11
CA SER A 19 12.64 10.37 -8.26
C SER A 19 11.11 10.54 -8.33
N ARG A 20 10.34 9.82 -7.51
CA ARG A 20 8.88 9.92 -7.47
C ARG A 20 8.45 11.24 -6.83
N ASP A 21 7.53 11.93 -7.49
CA ASP A 21 6.93 13.18 -7.03
C ASP A 21 5.41 13.13 -7.21
N PHE A 22 4.70 12.95 -6.09
CA PHE A 22 3.25 12.97 -6.03
C PHE A 22 2.80 13.34 -4.60
N PRO A 23 1.58 13.89 -4.41
CA PRO A 23 1.22 14.54 -3.15
C PRO A 23 1.39 13.69 -1.87
N GLN A 24 1.26 12.36 -1.96
CA GLN A 24 1.35 11.45 -0.82
C GLN A 24 2.74 10.78 -0.64
N VAL A 25 3.72 11.06 -1.51
CA VAL A 25 4.99 10.30 -1.53
C VAL A 25 5.81 10.48 -0.25
N ASP A 26 5.83 11.68 0.33
CA ASP A 26 6.63 11.96 1.53
C ASP A 26 6.09 11.26 2.78
N GLU A 27 4.77 11.15 2.90
CA GLU A 27 4.16 10.37 3.99
C GLU A 27 4.43 8.87 3.81
N LEU A 28 4.40 8.35 2.58
CA LEU A 28 4.77 6.96 2.31
C LEU A 28 6.25 6.69 2.62
N ARG A 29 7.15 7.64 2.34
CA ARG A 29 8.57 7.56 2.72
C ARG A 29 8.74 7.50 4.24
N LYS A 30 8.01 8.33 5.00
CA LYS A 30 8.04 8.29 6.47
C LYS A 30 7.55 6.94 7.00
N LEU A 31 6.43 6.41 6.47
CA LEU A 31 5.90 5.11 6.86
C LEU A 31 6.89 3.97 6.55
N ALA A 32 7.52 4.01 5.36
CA ALA A 32 8.53 3.01 4.98
C ALA A 32 9.74 2.98 5.94
N LEU A 33 10.08 4.12 6.54
CA LEU A 33 11.18 4.26 7.50
C LEU A 33 10.76 4.07 8.96
N ALA A 34 9.46 3.98 9.26
CA ALA A 34 8.93 3.89 10.62
C ALA A 34 9.15 2.52 11.30
N GLY A 35 9.56 1.50 10.55
CA GLY A 35 9.88 0.16 11.07
C GLY A 35 8.73 -0.86 11.03
N ASP A 36 7.51 -0.46 10.66
CA ASP A 36 6.39 -1.36 10.38
C ASP A 36 6.21 -1.57 8.87
N LEU A 37 6.78 -2.67 8.37
CA LEU A 37 6.72 -3.03 6.95
C LEU A 37 5.29 -3.34 6.49
N ASP A 38 4.43 -3.86 7.38
CA ASP A 38 3.07 -4.23 7.04
C ASP A 38 2.19 -2.99 6.88
N GLU A 39 2.32 -2.00 7.76
CA GLU A 39 1.61 -0.73 7.65
C GLU A 39 2.09 0.08 6.44
N ALA A 40 3.41 0.14 6.19
CA ALA A 40 3.96 0.79 5.00
C ALA A 40 3.43 0.13 3.71
N TYR A 41 3.41 -1.20 3.66
CA TYR A 41 2.89 -1.94 2.51
C TYR A 41 1.39 -1.71 2.31
N ARG A 42 0.59 -1.69 3.39
CA ARG A 42 -0.84 -1.36 3.34
C ARG A 42 -1.08 0.03 2.75
N ALA A 43 -0.34 1.03 3.20
CA ALA A 43 -0.44 2.40 2.69
C ALA A 43 -0.07 2.49 1.20
N VAL A 44 0.97 1.77 0.77
CA VAL A 44 1.36 1.68 -0.64
C VAL A 44 0.28 1.01 -1.49
N ILE A 45 -0.33 -0.08 -1.03
CA ILE A 45 -1.43 -0.74 -1.75
C ILE A 45 -2.63 0.19 -1.93
N LYS A 46 -3.00 0.93 -0.88
CA LYS A 46 -4.02 1.98 -0.97
C LYS A 46 -3.68 3.01 -2.06
N GLN A 47 -2.43 3.49 -2.08
CA GLN A 47 -2.00 4.48 -3.06
C GLN A 47 -2.04 3.96 -4.50
N LYS A 48 -1.68 2.69 -4.73
CA LYS A 48 -1.78 2.08 -6.07
C LYS A 48 -3.22 2.01 -6.56
N ALA A 49 -4.17 1.70 -5.68
CA ALA A 49 -5.60 1.69 -6.01
C ALA A 49 -6.12 3.11 -6.32
N LEU A 50 -5.77 4.10 -5.50
CA LEU A 50 -6.14 5.51 -5.73
C LEU A 50 -5.58 6.04 -7.06
N TYR A 51 -4.31 5.78 -7.33
CA TYR A 51 -3.67 6.19 -8.58
C TYR A 51 -4.39 5.59 -9.81
N ALA A 52 -4.75 4.31 -9.77
CA ALA A 52 -5.49 3.68 -10.86
C ALA A 52 -6.86 4.33 -11.08
N LEU A 53 -7.59 4.62 -10.00
CA LEU A 53 -8.88 5.33 -10.05
C LEU A 53 -8.73 6.74 -10.63
N GLU A 54 -7.79 7.54 -10.12
CA GLU A 54 -7.54 8.91 -10.58
C GLU A 54 -7.16 8.97 -12.06
N LYS A 55 -6.49 7.94 -12.58
CA LYS A 55 -6.06 7.85 -13.98
C LYS A 55 -7.03 7.09 -14.89
N ASN A 56 -8.19 6.65 -14.39
CA ASN A 56 -9.13 5.79 -15.12
C ASN A 56 -8.47 4.53 -15.71
N LEU A 57 -7.59 3.90 -14.94
CA LEU A 57 -6.90 2.66 -15.28
C LEU A 57 -7.60 1.45 -14.66
N LEU A 58 -7.36 0.27 -15.24
CA LEU A 58 -7.77 -0.99 -14.63
C LEU A 58 -7.04 -1.19 -13.29
N ILE A 59 -7.80 -1.56 -12.26
CA ILE A 59 -7.23 -2.02 -10.99
C ILE A 59 -6.96 -3.51 -11.11
N LEU A 60 -5.71 -3.92 -10.86
CA LEU A 60 -5.36 -5.33 -10.85
C LEU A 60 -6.15 -6.07 -9.76
N PRO A 61 -6.78 -7.23 -10.05
CA PRO A 61 -7.56 -7.98 -9.08
C PRO A 61 -6.81 -8.22 -7.77
N GLU A 62 -5.52 -8.54 -7.84
CA GLU A 62 -4.66 -8.82 -6.69
C GLU A 62 -4.45 -7.58 -5.80
N THR A 63 -4.52 -6.37 -6.39
CA THR A 63 -4.45 -5.11 -5.62
C THR A 63 -5.73 -4.92 -4.81
N THR A 64 -6.89 -5.17 -5.43
CA THR A 64 -8.19 -5.11 -4.76
C THR A 64 -8.30 -6.17 -3.67
N GLU A 65 -7.93 -7.42 -3.95
CA GLU A 65 -7.92 -8.50 -2.96
C GLU A 65 -7.02 -8.17 -1.77
N THR A 66 -5.80 -7.68 -2.04
CA THR A 66 -4.86 -7.30 -0.98
C THR A 66 -5.39 -6.14 -0.14
N TRP A 67 -6.03 -5.15 -0.77
CA TRP A 67 -6.67 -4.05 -0.05
C TRP A 67 -7.83 -4.53 0.84
N ASN A 68 -8.71 -5.37 0.30
CA ASN A 68 -9.84 -5.93 1.04
C ASN A 68 -9.37 -6.72 2.27
N GLU A 69 -8.33 -7.54 2.15
CA GLU A 69 -7.74 -8.24 3.31
C GLU A 69 -7.32 -7.27 4.44
N TYR A 70 -6.74 -6.11 4.10
CA TYR A 70 -6.34 -5.12 5.10
C TYR A 70 -7.53 -4.40 5.73
N VAL A 71 -8.61 -4.16 4.97
CA VAL A 71 -9.85 -3.57 5.49
C VAL A 71 -10.54 -4.54 6.45
N GLU A 72 -10.66 -5.81 6.09
CA GLU A 72 -11.25 -6.85 6.94
C GLU A 72 -10.46 -7.05 8.24
N ARG A 73 -9.11 -7.07 8.16
CA ARG A 73 -8.26 -7.16 9.35
C ARG A 73 -8.36 -5.94 10.28
N GLY A 74 -8.52 -4.75 9.71
CA GLY A 74 -8.73 -3.51 10.48
C GLY A 74 -10.13 -3.40 11.08
N GLY A 75 -11.15 -3.95 10.40
CA GLY A 75 -12.55 -3.95 10.84
C GLY A 75 -12.81 -4.76 12.11
N ASN A 76 -12.02 -5.81 12.38
CA ASN A 76 -12.17 -6.66 13.57
C ASN A 76 -11.59 -6.07 14.88
N SER A 77 -11.21 -4.79 14.89
CA SER A 77 -10.72 -4.10 16.11
C SER A 77 -11.73 -3.11 16.72
N GLY A 78 -12.97 -3.07 16.19
CA GLY A 78 -14.02 -2.14 16.63
C GLY A 78 -15.37 -2.77 17.02
N GLU A 79 -15.54 -4.09 16.94
CA GLU A 79 -16.79 -4.77 17.35
C GLU A 79 -16.49 -6.10 18.07
N THR A 80 -16.14 -6.01 19.36
CA THR A 80 -16.47 -7.00 20.42
C THR A 80 -16.43 -6.32 21.77
#